data_AF-A0A353DXV7-F1
#
_entry.id   AF-A0A353DXV7-F1
#
_cell.length_a   1.000
_cell.length_b   1.000
_cell.length_c   1.000
_cell.angle_alpha   90.00
_cell.angle_beta   90.00
_cell.angle_gamma   90.00
#
_symmetry.space_group_name_H-M   'P 1'
#
loop_
_entity.id
_entity.type
_entity.pdbx_description
1 polymer ?
#
loop_
_entity_poly.entity_id
_entity_poly.type
_entity_poly.pdbx_seq_one_letter_code
_entity_poly.pdbx_strand_id
1 'polypeptide(L)'
;FLIPGMDRRADSRYAAGSIDYSIGWLLLTFLGFLGAHRFYMGKWISALVYLLISGLAVLMPPLVVLVALAYVIDLYTLNGQMDALNRRV
;
A
#
# COMPACT_ATOMS: atom_id res chain seq x y z
N PHE A 1 13.67 -19.09 3.51
CA PHE A 1 14.04 -18.92 4.93
C PHE A 1 13.99 -17.45 5.27
N LEU A 2 13.15 -17.05 6.22
CA LEU A 2 13.18 -15.70 6.80
C LEU A 2 14.37 -15.59 7.76
N ILE A 3 14.98 -14.42 7.83
CA ILE A 3 16.07 -14.13 8.76
C ILE A 3 15.45 -13.95 10.16
N PRO A 4 15.65 -14.86 11.13
CA PRO A 4 14.90 -14.85 12.41
C PRO A 4 15.12 -13.58 13.26
N GLY A 5 16.25 -12.90 13.06
CA GLY A 5 16.52 -11.61 13.70
C GLY A 5 15.72 -10.45 13.11
N MET A 6 15.37 -10.50 11.82
CA MET A 6 14.54 -9.47 11.19
C MET A 6 13.07 -9.63 11.58
N ASP A 7 12.61 -10.87 11.68
CA ASP A 7 11.25 -11.24 12.09
C ASP A 7 10.94 -10.68 13.49
N ARG A 8 11.76 -11.03 14.49
CA ARG A 8 11.63 -10.50 15.87
C ARG A 8 11.71 -8.98 15.97
N ARG A 9 12.46 -8.31 15.08
CA ARG A 9 12.52 -6.85 15.02
C ARG A 9 11.28 -6.24 14.37
N ALA A 10 10.67 -6.93 13.42
CA ALA A 10 9.42 -6.51 12.82
C ALA A 10 8.28 -6.61 13.85
N ASP A 11 8.22 -7.72 14.59
CA ASP A 11 7.21 -7.94 15.65
C ASP A 11 7.28 -6.88 16.76
N SER A 12 8.48 -6.39 17.09
CA SER A 12 8.64 -5.34 18.10
C SER A 12 8.35 -3.94 17.56
N ARG A 13 8.49 -3.72 16.24
CA ARG A 13 8.32 -2.41 15.61
C ARG A 13 6.90 -2.17 15.12
N TYR A 14 6.25 -3.17 14.57
CA TYR A 14 4.96 -3.06 13.88
C TYR A 14 3.85 -3.71 14.70
N ALA A 15 2.78 -2.95 14.96
CA ALA A 15 1.65 -3.47 15.71
C ALA A 15 0.87 -4.49 14.87
N ALA A 16 0.62 -5.67 15.47
CA ALA A 16 -0.36 -6.61 14.97
C ALA A 16 -1.77 -6.00 15.12
N GLY A 17 -2.61 -6.17 14.11
CA GLY A 17 -3.97 -5.65 14.10
C GLY A 17 -4.82 -6.28 13.00
N SER A 18 -5.94 -5.66 12.67
CA SER A 18 -6.87 -6.17 11.66
C SER A 18 -6.31 -6.14 10.24
N ILE A 19 -5.27 -5.34 9.98
CA ILE A 19 -4.64 -5.20 8.68
C ILE A 19 -3.30 -5.95 8.66
N ASP A 20 -3.16 -6.90 7.75
CA ASP A 20 -1.96 -7.72 7.58
C ASP A 20 -0.96 -7.07 6.61
N TYR A 21 0.28 -6.85 7.07
CA TYR A 21 1.35 -6.23 6.29
C TYR A 21 1.72 -7.01 5.02
N SER A 22 1.74 -8.34 5.10
CA SER A 22 2.09 -9.20 3.97
C SER A 22 1.04 -9.10 2.87
N ILE A 23 -0.25 -9.11 3.25
CA ILE A 23 -1.35 -8.88 2.30
C ILE A 23 -1.26 -7.48 1.69
N GLY A 24 -0.96 -6.45 2.50
CA GLY A 24 -0.76 -5.09 1.99
C GLY A 24 0.33 -5.01 0.92
N TRP A 25 1.49 -5.63 1.17
CA TRP A 25 2.60 -5.71 0.21
C TRP A 25 2.28 -6.53 -1.03
N LEU A 26 1.54 -7.63 -0.87
CA LEU A 26 1.06 -8.46 -1.97
C LEU A 26 0.15 -7.63 -2.90
N LEU A 27 -0.81 -6.92 -2.32
CA LEU A 27 -1.73 -6.05 -3.05
C LEU A 27 -1.00 -4.90 -3.75
N LEU A 28 -0.01 -4.28 -3.10
CA LEU A 28 0.80 -3.24 -3.75
C LEU A 28 1.59 -3.82 -4.92
N THR A 29 2.21 -4.99 -4.77
CA THR A 29 3.08 -5.57 -5.80
C THR A 29 2.31 -5.96 -7.06
N PHE A 30 1.16 -6.62 -6.91
CA PHE A 30 0.39 -7.17 -8.04
C PHE A 30 -0.69 -6.23 -8.54
N LEU A 31 -1.36 -5.51 -7.63
CA LEU A 31 -2.51 -4.65 -7.93
C LEU A 31 -2.27 -3.17 -7.52
N GLY A 32 -1.02 -2.77 -7.26
CA GLY A 32 -0.69 -1.41 -6.82
C GLY A 32 -1.03 -0.33 -7.82
N PHE A 33 -0.89 -0.62 -9.12
CA PHE A 33 -1.33 0.28 -10.19
C PHE A 33 -2.85 0.48 -10.22
N LEU A 34 -3.64 -0.38 -9.58
CA LEU A 34 -5.08 -0.19 -9.43
C LEU A 34 -5.45 0.48 -8.08
N GLY A 35 -4.49 0.63 -7.17
CA GLY A 35 -4.72 1.18 -5.83
C GLY A 35 -5.39 0.20 -4.86
N ALA A 36 -5.35 -1.11 -5.11
CA ALA A 36 -6.04 -2.13 -4.30
C ALA A 36 -5.61 -2.15 -2.82
N HIS A 37 -4.33 -1.92 -2.54
CA HIS A 37 -3.80 -1.79 -1.17
C HIS A 37 -4.45 -0.64 -0.39
N ARG A 38 -4.89 0.44 -1.07
CA ARG A 38 -5.59 1.57 -0.44
C ARG A 38 -7.02 1.22 -0.06
N PHE A 39 -7.71 0.43 -0.90
CA PHE A 39 -9.02 -0.15 -0.54
C PHE A 39 -8.90 -1.07 0.68
N TYR A 40 -7.85 -1.92 0.71
CA TYR A 40 -7.59 -2.80 1.85
C TYR A 40 -7.34 -2.04 3.15
N MET A 41 -6.65 -0.89 3.10
CA MET A 41 -6.47 0.02 4.23
C MET A 41 -7.73 0.84 4.61
N GLY A 42 -8.87 0.64 3.94
CA GLY A 42 -10.10 1.40 4.17
C GLY A 42 -10.06 2.85 3.67
N LYS A 43 -9.04 3.24 2.89
CA LYS A 43 -8.88 4.59 2.35
C LYS A 43 -9.66 4.77 1.04
N TRP A 44 -10.98 4.61 1.12
CA TRP A 44 -11.89 4.53 -0.05
C TRP A 44 -11.76 5.69 -1.04
N ILE A 45 -11.73 6.94 -0.54
CA ILE A 45 -11.67 8.12 -1.40
C ILE A 45 -10.36 8.15 -2.19
N SER A 46 -9.22 7.99 -1.52
CA SER A 46 -7.92 8.03 -2.20
C SER A 46 -7.69 6.80 -3.08
N ALA A 47 -8.29 5.66 -2.75
CA ALA A 47 -8.27 4.46 -3.59
C ALA A 47 -9.08 4.66 -4.89
N LEU A 48 -10.28 5.24 -4.80
CA LEU A 48 -11.10 5.54 -5.97
C LEU A 48 -10.44 6.57 -6.89
N VAL A 49 -9.87 7.64 -6.33
CA VAL A 49 -9.10 8.63 -7.11
C VAL A 49 -7.92 7.97 -7.81
N TYR A 50 -7.17 7.12 -7.10
CA TYR A 50 -6.03 6.39 -7.67
C TYR A 50 -6.46 5.48 -8.82
N LEU A 51 -7.57 4.74 -8.65
CA LEU A 51 -8.13 3.86 -9.68
C LEU A 51 -8.55 4.64 -10.92
N LEU A 52 -9.22 5.79 -10.76
CA LEU A 52 -9.64 6.64 -11.87
C LEU A 52 -8.46 7.23 -12.64
N ILE A 53 -7.44 7.75 -11.93
CA ILE A 53 -6.22 8.27 -12.56
C ILE A 53 -5.49 7.17 -13.31
N SER A 54 -5.42 5.97 -12.72
CA SER A 54 -4.74 4.83 -13.34
C SER A 54 -5.49 4.29 -14.56
N GLY A 55 -6.83 4.28 -14.52
CA GLY A 55 -7.66 3.97 -15.69
C GLY A 55 -7.52 5.02 -16.80
N LEU A 56 -7.47 6.31 -16.44
CA LEU A 56 -7.27 7.39 -17.41
C LEU A 56 -5.86 7.39 -18.01
N ALA A 57 -4.85 6.94 -17.26
CA ALA A 57 -3.48 6.81 -17.75
C ALA A 57 -3.33 5.83 -18.92
N VAL A 58 -4.28 4.90 -19.10
CA VAL A 58 -4.35 4.04 -20.29
C VAL A 58 -4.69 4.85 -21.55
N LEU A 59 -5.50 5.91 -21.43
CA LEU A 59 -5.94 6.75 -22.54
C LEU A 59 -5.06 8.00 -22.74
N MET A 60 -4.46 8.51 -21.65
CA MET A 60 -3.67 9.73 -21.60
C MET A 60 -2.28 9.42 -21.01
N PRO A 61 -1.27 9.09 -21.85
CA PRO A 61 0.06 8.65 -21.41
C PRO A 61 0.77 9.58 -20.40
N PRO A 62 0.61 10.91 -20.41
CA PRO A 62 1.24 11.77 -19.40
C PRO A 62 0.85 11.46 -17.95
N LEU A 63 -0.33 10.88 -17.71
CA LEU A 63 -0.80 10.55 -16.36
C LEU A 63 -0.09 9.34 -15.75
N VAL A 64 0.60 8.52 -16.55
CA VAL A 64 1.39 7.38 -16.05
C VAL A 64 2.47 7.85 -15.08
N VAL A 65 3.03 9.05 -15.27
CA VAL A 65 4.02 9.64 -14.35
C VAL A 65 3.41 9.86 -12.97
N LEU A 66 2.16 10.33 -12.88
CA LEU A 66 1.48 10.54 -11.60
C LEU A 66 1.25 9.21 -10.87
N VAL A 67 0.82 8.17 -11.60
CA VAL A 67 0.62 6.82 -11.05
C VAL A 67 1.96 6.23 -10.58
N ALA A 68 3.03 6.39 -11.36
CA ALA A 68 4.36 5.90 -11.00
C ALA A 68 4.91 6.60 -9.74
N LEU A 69 4.78 7.93 -9.65
CA LEU A 69 5.18 8.66 -8.45
C LEU A 69 4.39 8.23 -7.22
N ALA A 70 3.07 8.07 -7.36
CA ALA A 70 2.22 7.62 -6.27
C ALA A 70 2.55 6.18 -5.83
N TYR A 71 2.84 5.29 -6.79
CA TYR A 71 3.32 3.93 -6.52
C TYR A 71 4.64 3.93 -5.73
N VAL A 72 5.60 4.76 -6.16
CA VAL A 72 6.89 4.91 -5.45
C VAL A 72 6.67 5.43 -4.03
N ILE A 73 5.82 6.43 -3.82
CA ILE A 73 5.48 6.92 -2.48
C ILE A 73 4.86 5.81 -1.62
N ASP A 74 4.01 4.97 -2.19
CA ASP A 74 3.38 3.87 -1.46
C ASP A 74 4.42 2.80 -1.06
N LEU A 75 5.44 2.52 -1.88
CA LEU A 75 6.56 1.62 -1.50
C LEU A 75 7.27 2.05 -0.21
N TYR A 76 7.42 3.35 0.02
CA TYR A 76 8.08 3.87 1.21
C TYR A 76 7.14 4.05 2.41
N THR A 77 5.86 4.34 2.16
CA THR A 77 4.93 4.77 3.22
C THR A 77 4.00 3.67 3.72
N LEU A 78 3.84 2.55 2.98
CA LEU A 78 2.86 1.51 3.27
C LEU A 78 2.90 1.01 4.72
N ASN A 79 4.06 0.57 5.21
CA ASN A 79 4.19 0.02 6.57
C ASN A 79 3.78 1.03 7.65
N GLY A 80 4.16 2.30 7.49
CA GLY A 80 3.79 3.36 8.44
C GLY A 80 2.29 3.64 8.43
N GLN A 81 1.65 3.60 7.26
CA GLN A 81 0.21 3.78 7.14
C GLN A 81 -0.57 2.63 7.79
N MET A 82 -0.12 1.38 7.61
CA MET A 82 -0.76 0.20 8.18
C MET A 82 -0.56 0.13 9.70
N ASP A 83 0.64 0.43 10.19
CA ASP A 83 0.93 0.50 11.63
C ASP A 83 0.08 1.56 12.32
N ALA A 84 -0.04 2.74 11.71
CA ALA A 84 -0.90 3.79 12.23
C ALA A 84 -2.39 3.40 12.26
N LEU A 85 -2.85 2.52 11.36
CA LEU A 85 -4.22 1.99 11.37
C LEU A 85 -4.39 0.89 12.42
N ASN A 86 -3.46 -0.06 12.49
CA ASN A 86 -3.50 -1.16 13.46
C ASN A 86 -3.42 -0.67 14.91
N ARG A 87 -2.70 0.42 15.20
CA ARG A 87 -2.64 1.03 16.54
C ARG A 87 -3.88 1.82 16.95
N ARG A 88 -4.79 2.13 16.01
CA ARG A 88 -6.03 2.89 16.29
C ARG A 88 -7.19 2.01 16.71
N VAL A 89 -7.07 0.70 16.50
CA VAL A 89 -8.04 -0.32 16.89
C VAL A 89 -7.60 -0.92 18.21
#